data_AF-A0A1I1QVS2-F1
#
_entry.id   AF-A0A1I1QVS2-F1
#
_cell.length_a   1.000
_cell.length_b   1.000
_cell.length_c   1.000
_cell.angle_alpha   90.00
_cell.angle_beta   90.00
_cell.angle_gamma   90.00
#
_symmetry.space_group_name_H-M   'P 1'
#
loop_
_entity.id
_entity.type
_entity.pdbx_description
1 polymer ?
#
loop_
_entity_poly.entity_id
_entity_poly.type
_entity_poly.pdbx_seq_one_letter_code
_entity_poly.pdbx_strand_id
1 'polypeptide(L)'
;MNKLNEVKSLKELKLICFDEIDCADLSQLENLETLYLGADESMSSTNTKLKNTHYLNELKNVNKLYIRCQNDINCEDFAKLENVETLSLDTDGKIIGDEICDMDSLKEITIHETKLSEKVESTLREKGVTIKYEN
;
A
#
# COMPACT_ATOMS: atom_id res chain seq x y z
N MET A 1 9.68 19.82 3.50
CA MET A 1 10.39 19.34 2.30
C MET A 1 9.36 19.29 1.19
N ASN A 2 9.38 20.18 0.19
CA ASN A 2 8.42 20.09 -0.93
C ASN A 2 9.15 20.18 -2.27
N LYS A 3 9.96 19.14 -2.55
CA LYS A 3 10.71 18.92 -3.80
C LYS A 3 10.10 17.81 -4.67
N LEU A 4 9.00 17.19 -4.23
CA LEU A 4 8.36 16.11 -4.98
C LEU A 4 7.66 16.62 -6.24
N ASN A 5 7.18 17.87 -6.22
CA ASN A 5 6.68 18.60 -7.39
C ASN A 5 7.70 18.76 -8.54
N GLU A 6 9.01 18.65 -8.27
CA GLU A 6 10.06 18.75 -9.30
C GLU A 6 10.30 17.41 -10.02
N VAL A 7 9.82 16.29 -9.47
CA VAL A 7 10.01 14.94 -10.01
C VAL A 7 8.71 14.37 -10.58
N LYS A 8 7.89 15.20 -11.25
CA LYS A 8 6.62 14.74 -11.86
C LYS A 8 6.79 13.57 -12.83
N SER A 9 7.96 13.35 -13.42
CA SER A 9 8.24 12.20 -14.30
C SER A 9 8.56 10.90 -13.56
N LEU A 10 8.60 10.91 -12.23
CA LEU A 10 8.96 9.76 -11.42
C LEU A 10 7.92 8.65 -11.57
N LYS A 11 8.38 7.46 -11.97
CA LYS A 11 7.56 6.24 -12.12
C LYS A 11 7.58 5.35 -10.90
N GLU A 12 8.66 5.40 -10.14
CA GLU A 12 8.84 4.59 -8.94
C GLU A 12 9.36 5.46 -7.80
N LEU A 13 8.73 5.33 -6.64
CA LEU A 13 9.16 5.99 -5.42
C LEU A 13 9.27 4.97 -4.31
N LYS A 14 10.38 5.03 -3.60
CA LYS A 14 10.66 4.22 -2.43
C LYS A 14 11.02 5.11 -1.27
N LEU A 15 10.18 5.07 -0.23
CA LEU A 15 10.37 5.82 1.00
C LEU A 15 10.64 4.84 2.13
N ILE A 16 11.88 4.84 2.62
CA ILE A 16 12.29 4.06 3.78
C ILE A 16 12.77 5.03 4.85
N CYS A 17 12.15 4.95 6.03
CA CYS A 17 12.44 5.83 7.16
C CYS A 17 12.34 5.02 8.46
N PHE A 18 13.25 5.21 9.42
CA PHE A 18 13.23 4.46 10.69
C PHE A 18 12.32 5.07 11.77
N ASP A 19 11.54 6.10 11.42
CA ASP A 19 10.64 6.78 12.35
C ASP A 19 9.23 6.86 11.76
N GLU A 20 9.00 7.84 10.88
CA GLU A 20 7.67 8.09 10.33
C GLU A 20 7.75 8.56 8.87
N ILE A 21 6.78 8.13 8.06
CA ILE A 21 6.52 8.67 6.72
C ILE A 21 5.17 9.37 6.73
N ASP A 22 5.18 10.63 6.31
CA ASP A 22 3.98 11.42 6.07
C ASP A 22 3.58 11.31 4.60
N CYS A 23 2.37 10.81 4.33
CA CYS A 23 1.87 10.60 2.97
C CYS A 23 1.18 11.83 2.36
N ALA A 24 1.04 12.95 3.10
CA ALA A 24 0.26 14.12 2.66
C ALA A 24 0.76 14.74 1.34
N ASP A 25 2.06 14.66 1.08
CA ASP A 25 2.70 15.25 -0.10
C ASP A 25 2.87 14.23 -1.25
N LEU A 26 2.28 13.03 -1.20
CA LEU A 26 2.43 12.03 -2.27
C LEU A 26 1.50 12.28 -3.46
N SER A 27 0.35 12.91 -3.25
CA SER A 27 -0.68 13.10 -4.28
C SER A 27 -0.24 13.95 -5.48
N GLN A 28 0.82 14.75 -5.31
CA GLN A 28 1.46 15.52 -6.39
C GLN A 28 2.28 14.67 -7.39
N LEU A 29 2.49 13.38 -7.11
CA LEU A 29 3.25 12.47 -7.98
C LEU A 29 2.37 11.86 -9.08
N GLU A 30 1.95 12.70 -10.01
CA GLU A 30 0.95 12.36 -11.03
C GLU A 30 1.34 11.18 -11.93
N ASN A 31 2.63 10.88 -12.16
CA ASN A 31 3.06 9.78 -13.04
C ASN A 31 3.52 8.51 -12.29
N LEU A 32 3.39 8.47 -10.97
CA LEU A 32 3.87 7.36 -10.15
C LEU A 32 3.08 6.09 -10.45
N GLU A 33 3.81 5.01 -10.74
CA GLU A 33 3.27 3.69 -11.05
C GLU A 33 3.55 2.69 -9.92
N THR A 34 4.72 2.80 -9.29
CA THR A 34 5.14 1.92 -8.18
C THR A 34 5.45 2.74 -6.94
N LEU A 35 4.86 2.38 -5.80
CA LEU A 35 5.12 3.02 -4.51
C LEU A 35 5.50 1.99 -3.45
N TYR A 36 6.64 2.23 -2.80
CA TYR A 36 7.09 1.51 -1.60
C TYR A 36 7.09 2.45 -0.39
N LEU A 37 6.38 2.06 0.67
CA LEU A 37 6.31 2.79 1.95
C LEU A 37 6.83 1.91 3.07
N GLY A 38 7.90 2.35 3.74
CA GLY A 38 8.51 1.64 4.87
C GLY A 38 9.14 0.29 4.50
N ALA A 39 9.27 0.00 3.20
CA ALA A 39 9.79 -1.26 2.70
C ALA A 39 10.74 -1.04 1.52
N ASP A 40 11.63 -2.01 1.32
CA ASP A 40 12.21 -2.31 0.02
C ASP A 40 11.59 -3.55 -0.61
N GLU A 41 12.06 -3.92 -1.80
CA GLU A 41 11.66 -5.15 -2.49
C GLU A 41 11.89 -6.42 -1.64
N SER A 42 12.76 -6.36 -0.63
CA SER A 42 13.02 -7.49 0.28
C SER A 42 12.14 -7.48 1.53
N MET A 43 11.23 -6.50 1.68
CA MET A 43 10.45 -6.24 2.89
C MET A 43 11.32 -6.23 4.15
N SER A 44 12.56 -5.72 4.04
CA SER A 44 13.46 -5.66 5.19
C SER A 44 12.87 -4.78 6.28
N SER A 45 12.72 -5.34 7.48
CA SER A 45 12.06 -4.69 8.61
C SER A 45 12.72 -3.34 8.95
N THR A 46 11.98 -2.26 8.71
CA THR A 46 12.27 -0.96 9.30
C THR A 46 11.17 -0.58 10.27
N ASN A 47 11.54 0.03 11.39
CA ASN A 47 10.60 0.51 12.41
C ASN A 47 9.87 1.77 11.94
N THR A 48 9.14 1.69 10.82
CA THR A 48 8.48 2.83 10.18
C THR A 48 7.01 2.92 10.58
N LYS A 49 6.55 4.10 11.00
CA LYS A 49 5.12 4.41 11.09
C LYS A 49 4.66 5.18 9.87
N LEU A 50 3.39 5.02 9.51
CA LEU A 50 2.76 5.81 8.45
C LEU A 50 1.70 6.71 9.06
N LYS A 51 1.63 7.95 8.57
CA LYS A 51 0.53 8.88 8.87
C LYS A 51 0.01 9.52 7.61
N ASN A 52 -1.20 10.09 7.73
CA ASN A 52 -1.89 10.76 6.62
C ASN A 52 -2.06 9.82 5.40
N THR A 53 -2.23 8.53 5.66
CA THR A 53 -2.35 7.47 4.65
C THR A 53 -3.57 7.63 3.75
N HIS A 54 -4.65 8.28 4.20
CA HIS A 54 -5.81 8.60 3.36
C HIS A 54 -5.49 9.40 2.08
N TYR A 55 -4.37 10.13 2.04
CA TYR A 55 -3.91 10.82 0.83
C TYR A 55 -3.42 9.87 -0.26
N LEU A 56 -3.17 8.58 0.04
CA LEU A 56 -2.82 7.58 -0.96
C LEU A 56 -3.93 7.44 -2.00
N ASN A 57 -5.19 7.51 -1.60
CA ASN A 57 -6.36 7.53 -2.50
C ASN A 57 -6.36 8.66 -3.54
N GLU A 58 -5.49 9.67 -3.41
CA GLU A 58 -5.37 10.74 -4.39
C GLU A 58 -4.43 10.38 -5.55
N LEU A 59 -3.58 9.35 -5.41
CA LEU A 59 -2.68 8.88 -6.46
C LEU A 59 -3.48 8.31 -7.62
N LYS A 60 -3.08 8.63 -8.86
CA LYS A 60 -3.89 8.32 -10.06
C LYS A 60 -3.38 7.13 -10.85
N ASN A 61 -2.09 6.86 -10.85
CA ASN A 61 -1.47 5.91 -11.78
C ASN A 61 -0.77 4.73 -11.10
N VAL A 62 -0.84 4.63 -9.77
CA VAL A 62 -0.17 3.55 -9.03
C VAL A 62 -0.83 2.22 -9.36
N ASN A 63 -0.03 1.30 -9.90
CA ASN A 63 -0.41 -0.07 -10.21
C ASN A 63 0.22 -1.10 -9.25
N LYS A 64 1.27 -0.71 -8.53
CA LYS A 64 1.92 -1.54 -7.52
C LYS A 64 2.12 -0.76 -6.24
N LEU A 65 1.59 -1.30 -5.15
CA LEU A 65 1.65 -0.68 -3.83
C LEU A 65 2.24 -1.66 -2.82
N TYR A 66 3.29 -1.23 -2.13
CA TYR A 66 3.98 -1.99 -1.11
C TYR A 66 4.00 -1.18 0.19
N ILE A 67 3.41 -1.73 1.25
CA ILE A 67 3.26 -1.05 2.55
C ILE A 67 3.85 -1.94 3.64
N ARG A 68 4.90 -1.43 4.29
CA ARG A 68 5.39 -1.93 5.59
C ARG A 68 5.27 -0.84 6.64
N CYS A 69 4.60 -1.13 7.76
CA CYS A 69 4.56 -0.21 8.89
C CYS A 69 4.42 -0.90 10.25
N GLN A 70 4.65 -0.16 11.33
CA GLN A 70 4.44 -0.65 12.70
C GLN A 70 3.00 -0.47 13.20
N ASN A 71 2.26 0.48 12.61
CA ASN A 71 0.88 0.76 12.97
C ASN A 71 -0.10 -0.07 12.13
N ASP A 72 -1.37 -0.09 12.55
CA ASP A 72 -2.44 -0.71 11.78
C ASP A 72 -2.50 -0.15 10.35
N ILE A 73 -2.79 -1.02 9.40
CA ILE A 73 -3.08 -0.69 8.01
C ILE A 73 -4.60 -0.62 7.87
N ASN A 74 -5.13 0.55 7.52
CA ASN A 74 -6.54 0.72 7.19
C ASN A 74 -6.72 0.65 5.67
N CYS A 75 -7.43 -0.36 5.17
CA CYS A 75 -7.69 -0.55 3.75
C CYS A 75 -8.43 0.63 3.11
N GLU A 76 -9.27 1.35 3.87
CA GLU A 76 -9.98 2.54 3.38
C GLU A 76 -9.01 3.62 2.83
N ASP A 77 -7.78 3.67 3.34
CA ASP A 77 -6.80 4.69 2.98
C ASP A 77 -6.25 4.57 1.54
N PHE A 78 -6.40 3.39 0.92
CA PHE A 78 -5.91 3.12 -0.44
C PHE A 78 -6.89 2.35 -1.33
N ALA A 79 -8.07 1.98 -0.82
CA ALA A 79 -9.07 1.22 -1.59
C ALA A 79 -9.65 1.96 -2.81
N LYS A 80 -9.49 3.29 -2.90
CA LYS A 80 -9.95 4.09 -4.06
C LYS A 80 -8.93 4.14 -5.20
N LEU A 81 -7.80 3.45 -5.08
CA LEU A 81 -6.82 3.35 -6.15
C LEU A 81 -7.36 2.44 -7.26
N GLU A 82 -7.74 3.03 -8.38
CA GLU A 82 -8.42 2.35 -9.50
C GLU A 82 -7.52 1.43 -10.33
N ASN A 83 -6.19 1.53 -10.17
CA ASN A 83 -5.22 0.87 -11.06
C ASN A 83 -4.31 -0.16 -10.35
N VAL A 84 -4.43 -0.33 -9.04
CA VAL A 84 -3.55 -1.25 -8.28
C VAL A 84 -3.84 -2.69 -8.66
N GLU A 85 -2.87 -3.35 -9.27
CA GLU A 85 -2.94 -4.76 -9.65
C GLU A 85 -2.19 -5.67 -8.65
N THR A 86 -1.16 -5.13 -8.00
CA THR A 86 -0.33 -5.84 -7.01
C THR A 86 -0.28 -5.04 -5.72
N LEU A 87 -0.64 -5.70 -4.62
CA LEU A 87 -0.56 -5.15 -3.29
C LEU A 87 0.28 -6.05 -2.37
N SER A 88 1.18 -5.47 -1.59
CA SER A 88 1.91 -6.19 -0.54
C SER A 88 1.77 -5.42 0.76
N LEU A 89 1.31 -6.11 1.81
CA LEU A 89 1.03 -5.55 3.12
C LEU A 89 1.82 -6.31 4.18
N ASP A 90 2.58 -5.58 4.97
CA ASP A 90 3.29 -6.09 6.14
C ASP A 90 3.10 -5.09 7.29
N THR A 91 2.63 -5.56 8.43
CA THR A 91 2.45 -4.72 9.61
C THR A 91 2.66 -5.47 10.91
N ASP A 92 3.28 -4.78 11.88
CA ASP A 92 3.32 -5.25 13.27
C ASP A 92 1.97 -5.04 14.00
N GLY A 93 1.05 -4.29 13.39
CA GLY A 93 -0.33 -4.08 13.84
C GLY A 93 -1.32 -5.03 13.16
N LYS A 94 -2.52 -4.52 12.85
CA LYS A 94 -3.59 -5.25 12.15
C LYS A 94 -3.86 -4.65 10.78
N ILE A 95 -4.35 -5.48 9.88
CA ILE A 95 -5.01 -5.03 8.66
C ILE A 95 -6.50 -4.89 8.96
N ILE A 96 -7.05 -3.70 8.76
CA ILE A 96 -8.43 -3.32 9.13
C ILE A 96 -9.14 -2.83 7.87
N GLY A 97 -10.45 -3.07 7.80
CA GLY A 97 -11.29 -2.63 6.68
C GLY A 97 -11.47 -3.74 5.63
N ASP A 98 -12.65 -3.79 5.03
CA ASP A 98 -13.01 -4.69 3.94
C ASP A 98 -13.08 -3.99 2.58
N GLU A 99 -12.83 -2.69 2.51
CA GLU A 99 -12.85 -1.85 1.31
C GLU A 99 -11.83 -2.30 0.26
N ILE A 100 -10.80 -3.05 0.66
CA ILE A 100 -9.89 -3.74 -0.28
C ILE A 100 -10.64 -4.67 -1.24
N CYS A 101 -11.80 -5.19 -0.84
CA CYS A 101 -12.66 -6.00 -1.71
C CYS A 101 -13.28 -5.19 -2.86
N ASP A 102 -13.32 -3.86 -2.76
CA ASP A 102 -13.87 -2.97 -3.79
C ASP A 102 -12.83 -2.59 -4.85
N MET A 103 -11.57 -3.01 -4.69
CA MET A 103 -10.50 -2.79 -5.67
C MET A 103 -10.68 -3.75 -6.85
N ASP A 104 -11.27 -3.27 -7.96
CA ASP A 104 -11.58 -4.10 -9.13
C ASP A 104 -10.37 -4.46 -10.00
N SER A 105 -9.29 -3.68 -9.92
CA SER A 105 -8.03 -3.94 -10.64
C SER A 105 -7.13 -4.95 -9.93
N LEU A 106 -7.38 -5.25 -8.66
CA LEU A 106 -6.47 -6.05 -7.83
C LEU A 106 -6.42 -7.49 -8.34
N LYS A 107 -5.22 -7.97 -8.65
CA LYS A 107 -4.98 -9.34 -9.15
C LYS A 107 -4.24 -10.19 -8.14
N GLU A 108 -3.32 -9.57 -7.40
CA GLU A 108 -2.47 -10.25 -6.44
C GLU A 108 -2.35 -9.42 -5.16
N ILE A 109 -2.47 -10.11 -4.03
CA ILE A 109 -2.15 -9.58 -2.71
C ILE A 109 -1.21 -10.54 -1.97
N THR A 110 -0.13 -9.99 -1.42
CA THR A 110 0.77 -10.68 -0.50
C THR A 110 0.64 -10.07 0.89
N ILE A 111 0.44 -10.92 1.90
CA ILE A 111 0.35 -10.52 3.30
C ILE A 111 1.52 -11.16 4.05
N HIS A 112 2.30 -10.34 4.76
CA HIS A 112 3.42 -10.79 5.56
C HIS A 112 3.07 -10.74 7.05
N GLU A 113 3.51 -11.73 7.82
CA GLU A 113 3.46 -11.79 9.30
C GLU A 113 2.07 -11.69 9.96
N THR A 114 1.02 -11.45 9.18
CA THR A 114 -0.36 -11.25 9.64
C THR A 114 -1.37 -11.94 8.71
N LYS A 115 -2.67 -11.73 8.95
CA LYS A 115 -3.74 -12.33 8.17
C LYS A 115 -4.89 -11.36 7.90
N LEU A 116 -5.55 -11.55 6.76
CA LEU A 116 -6.84 -10.92 6.48
C LEU A 116 -7.94 -11.60 7.30
N SER A 117 -9.08 -10.92 7.44
CA SER A 117 -10.28 -11.57 7.97
C SER A 117 -10.81 -12.62 6.99
N GLU A 118 -11.47 -13.67 7.49
CA GLU A 118 -12.06 -14.72 6.65
C GLU A 118 -13.04 -14.17 5.60
N LYS A 119 -13.81 -13.14 5.97
CA LYS A 119 -14.72 -12.44 5.06
C LYS A 119 -13.96 -11.84 3.87
N VAL A 120 -12.93 -11.05 4.16
CA VAL A 120 -12.10 -10.40 3.12
C VAL A 120 -11.41 -11.44 2.25
N GLU A 121 -10.86 -12.50 2.87
CA GLU A 121 -10.21 -13.57 2.12
C GLU A 121 -11.19 -14.27 1.17
N SER A 122 -12.40 -14.62 1.61
CA SER A 122 -13.41 -15.26 0.76
C SER A 122 -13.81 -14.36 -0.40
N THR A 123 -14.10 -13.08 -0.14
CA THR A 123 -14.53 -12.13 -1.16
C THR A 123 -13.44 -11.91 -2.21
N LEU A 124 -12.18 -11.75 -1.80
CA LEU A 124 -11.06 -11.61 -2.73
C LEU A 124 -10.86 -12.88 -3.59
N ARG A 125 -10.98 -14.07 -3.00
CA ARG A 125 -10.90 -15.33 -3.76
C ARG A 125 -12.05 -15.49 -4.76
N GLU A 126 -13.27 -15.10 -4.39
CA GLU A 126 -14.43 -15.10 -5.29
C GLU A 126 -14.24 -14.15 -6.49
N LYS A 127 -13.55 -13.02 -6.29
CA LYS A 127 -13.14 -12.10 -7.37
C LYS A 127 -11.97 -12.63 -8.21
N GLY A 128 -11.37 -13.77 -7.86
CA GLY A 128 -10.22 -14.34 -8.55
C GLY A 128 -8.88 -13.72 -8.18
N VAL A 129 -8.80 -12.99 -7.07
CA VAL A 129 -7.54 -12.42 -6.56
C VAL A 129 -6.67 -13.54 -5.99
N THR A 130 -5.41 -13.55 -6.38
CA THR A 130 -4.40 -14.44 -5.80
C THR A 130 -3.95 -13.89 -4.45
N ILE A 131 -4.11 -14.69 -3.39
CA ILE A 131 -3.70 -14.31 -2.03
C ILE A 131 -2.51 -15.18 -1.63
N LYS A 132 -1.39 -14.54 -1.30
CA LYS A 132 -0.16 -15.17 -0.79
C LYS A 132 0.08 -14.75 0.65
N TYR A 133 0.55 -15.70 1.45
CA TYR A 133 0.99 -15.46 2.83
C TYR A 133 2.47 -15.79 2.91
N GLU A 134 3.27 -14.84 3.39
CA GLU A 134 4.71 -14.97 3.56
C GLU A 134 5.09 -14.72 5.03
N ASN A 135 6.10 -15.43 5.52
CA ASN A 135 6.73 -15.24 6.83
C ASN A 135 8.25 -15.11 6.65
#